data_AF-A0A965TY98-F1
#
_entry.id   AF-A0A965TY98-F1
#
_cell.length_a   1.000
_cell.length_b   1.000
_cell.length_c   1.000
_cell.angle_alpha   90.00
_cell.angle_beta   90.00
_cell.angle_gamma   90.00
#
_symmetry.space_group_name_H-M   'P 1'
#
loop_
_entity.id
_entity.type
_entity.pdbx_description
1 polymer ?
#
loop_
_entity_poly.entity_id
_entity_poly.type
_entity_poly.pdbx_seq_one_letter_code
_entity_poly.pdbx_strand_id
1 'polypeptide(L)' 'MEKIYQREKLNTLFKHAGLTKKEFATLLSINYQSVNAWESTQPAPYWAWSWLENYAKARMFDRMLELGRGLEEVKNDIEV' A
#
# COMPACT_ATOMS: atom_id res chain seq x y z
N MET A 1 -9.74 15.47 17.92
CA MET A 1 -9.17 15.89 16.62
C MET A 1 -8.01 14.99 16.21
N GLU A 2 -6.95 14.87 17.01
CA GLU A 2 -5.74 14.08 16.68
C GLU A 2 -6.00 12.61 16.30
N LYS A 3 -6.81 11.87 17.07
CA LYS A 3 -7.09 10.45 16.77
C LYS A 3 -7.85 10.21 15.45
N ILE A 4 -8.74 11.14 15.07
CA ILE A 4 -9.50 11.04 13.81
C ILE A 4 -8.53 11.15 12.62
N TYR A 5 -7.55 12.05 12.74
CA TYR A 5 -6.52 12.26 11.73
C TYR A 5 -5.63 11.02 11.52
N GLN A 6 -5.16 10.37 12.59
CA GLN A 6 -4.30 9.19 12.47
C GLN A 6 -5.03 8.02 11.80
N ARG A 7 -6.31 7.80 12.15
CA ARG A 7 -7.12 6.75 11.53
C ARG A 7 -7.31 6.97 10.03
N GLU A 8 -7.61 8.19 9.63
CA GLU A 8 -7.74 8.57 8.22
C GLU A 8 -6.43 8.40 7.47
N LYS A 9 -5.32 8.86 8.06
CA LYS A 9 -3.98 8.69 7.52
C LYS A 9 -3.62 7.22 7.29
N LEU A 10 -3.86 6.35 8.28
CA LEU A 10 -3.61 4.92 8.16
C LEU A 10 -4.46 4.28 7.05
N ASN A 11 -5.74 4.63 6.98
CA ASN A 11 -6.63 4.13 5.93
C ASN A 11 -6.20 4.59 4.53
N THR A 12 -5.68 5.80 4.40
CA THR A 12 -5.11 6.30 3.13
C THR A 12 -3.86 5.51 2.72
N LEU A 13 -3.00 5.15 3.67
CA LEU A 13 -1.83 4.31 3.37
C LEU A 13 -2.23 2.91 2.88
N PHE A 14 -3.25 2.29 3.48
CA PHE A 14 -3.81 1.02 2.98
C PHE A 14 -4.32 1.14 1.53
N LYS A 15 -5.04 2.23 1.22
CA LYS A 15 -5.53 2.51 -0.14
C LYS A 15 -4.38 2.67 -1.13
N HIS A 16 -3.35 3.45 -0.79
CA HIS A 16 -2.18 3.62 -1.65
C HIS A 16 -1.37 2.34 -1.85
N ALA A 17 -1.27 1.51 -0.80
CA ALA A 17 -0.66 0.20 -0.89
C ALA A 17 -1.47 -0.79 -1.76
N GLY A 18 -2.74 -0.47 -2.06
CA GLY A 18 -3.65 -1.38 -2.76
C GLY A 18 -3.94 -2.62 -1.93
N LEU A 19 -3.99 -2.48 -0.60
CA LEU A 19 -4.22 -3.57 0.35
C LEU A 19 -5.41 -3.28 1.24
N THR A 20 -6.19 -4.31 1.50
CA THR A 20 -7.11 -4.35 2.64
C THR A 20 -6.34 -4.66 3.93
N LYS A 21 -6.91 -4.27 5.07
CA LYS A 21 -6.38 -4.65 6.40
C LYS A 21 -6.26 -6.16 6.58
N LYS A 22 -7.14 -6.94 5.94
CA LYS A 22 -7.12 -8.41 5.98
C LYS A 22 -5.94 -8.98 5.19
N GLU A 23 -5.73 -8.51 3.96
CA GLU A 23 -4.59 -8.94 3.14
C GLU A 23 -3.25 -8.60 3.80
N PHE A 24 -3.12 -7.40 4.35
CA PHE A 24 -1.94 -7.01 5.11
C PHE A 24 -1.69 -7.91 6.33
N ALA A 25 -2.75 -8.24 7.09
CA ALA A 25 -2.65 -9.14 8.22
C ALA A 25 -2.14 -10.53 7.81
N THR A 26 -2.69 -11.07 6.71
CA THR A 26 -2.24 -12.34 6.12
C THR A 26 -0.79 -12.27 5.67
N LEU A 27 -0.40 -11.21 4.95
CA LEU A 27 0.93 -11.05 4.37
C LEU A 27 2.03 -11.02 5.44
N LEU A 28 1.76 -10.38 6.57
CA LEU A 28 2.70 -10.28 7.69
C LEU A 28 2.50 -11.33 8.76
N SER A 29 1.58 -12.29 8.54
CA SER A 29 1.23 -13.33 9.52
C SER A 29 0.87 -12.76 10.90
N ILE A 30 0.13 -11.65 10.93
CA ILE A 30 -0.35 -11.01 12.15
C ILE A 30 -1.88 -11.13 12.28
N ASN A 31 -2.38 -10.97 13.49
CA ASN A 31 -3.80 -11.09 13.76
C ASN A 31 -4.61 -9.94 13.10
N TYR A 32 -5.59 -10.28 12.25
CA TYR A 32 -6.46 -9.31 11.58
C TYR A 32 -7.23 -8.40 12.54
N GLN A 33 -7.72 -8.92 13.67
CA GLN A 33 -8.45 -8.11 14.65
C GLN A 33 -7.55 -7.01 15.24
N SER A 34 -6.26 -7.30 15.43
CA SER A 34 -5.28 -6.29 15.87
C SER A 34 -5.15 -5.17 14.84
N VAL A 35 -4.96 -5.52 13.56
CA VAL A 35 -4.86 -4.54 12.45
C VAL A 35 -6.15 -3.72 12.31
N ASN A 36 -7.31 -4.37 12.49
CA ASN A 36 -8.60 -3.70 12.41
C ASN A 36 -8.80 -2.68 13.54
N ALA A 37 -8.27 -2.96 14.73
CA ALA A 37 -8.32 -2.10 15.90
C ALA A 37 -7.37 -0.88 15.85
N TRP A 38 -6.38 -0.89 14.95
CA TRP A 38 -5.41 0.20 14.80
C TRP A 38 -6.06 1.54 14.47
N GLU A 39 -5.66 2.57 15.23
CA GLU A 39 -6.17 3.94 15.25
C GLU A 39 -7.69 4.05 15.52
N SER A 40 -8.31 2.96 15.96
CA SER A 40 -9.69 2.93 16.47
C SER A 40 -9.69 2.82 17.99
N THR A 41 -9.14 1.71 18.50
CA THR A 41 -9.08 1.41 19.94
C THR A 41 -7.64 1.35 20.45
N GLN A 42 -6.67 1.12 19.57
CA GLN A 42 -5.24 1.04 19.91
C GLN A 42 -4.39 1.71 18.82
N PRO A 43 -3.23 2.30 19.13
CA PRO A 43 -2.36 2.87 18.11
C PRO A 43 -1.78 1.78 17.20
N ALA A 44 -1.55 2.13 15.93
CA ALA A 44 -0.78 1.29 15.02
C ALA A 44 0.69 1.25 15.46
N PRO A 45 1.37 0.10 15.35
CA PRO A 45 2.82 0.03 15.53
C PRO A 45 3.54 0.99 14.58
N TYR A 46 4.59 1.66 15.06
CA TYR A 46 5.31 2.65 14.27
C TYR A 46 5.84 2.11 12.93
N TRP A 47 6.28 0.85 12.90
CA TRP A 47 6.76 0.21 11.68
C TRP A 47 5.68 0.01 10.61
N ALA A 48 4.38 -0.07 10.98
CA ALA A 48 3.31 -0.29 10.03
C ALA A 48 3.15 0.87 9.05
N TRP A 49 3.46 2.10 9.51
CA TRP A 49 3.43 3.31 8.70
C TRP A 49 4.45 3.27 7.58
N SER A 50 5.72 3.03 7.91
CA SER A 50 6.80 2.96 6.92
C SER A 50 6.67 1.75 6.01
N TRP A 51 6.19 0.62 6.52
CA TRP A 51 5.92 -0.57 5.73
C TRP A 51 4.88 -0.29 4.62
N LEU A 52 3.73 0.29 4.98
CA LEU A 52 2.67 0.58 4.01
C LEU A 52 3.11 1.62 2.98
N GLU A 53 3.85 2.65 3.41
CA GLU A 53 4.40 3.67 2.51
C GLU A 53 5.39 3.06 1.50
N ASN A 54 6.31 2.22 1.96
CA ASN A 54 7.31 1.60 1.10
C ASN A 54 6.70 0.56 0.17
N TYR A 55 5.73 -0.22 0.64
CA TYR A 55 4.99 -1.17 -0.19
C TYR A 55 4.22 -0.46 -1.31
N ALA A 56 3.56 0.66 -0.99
CA ALA A 56 2.89 1.47 -2.01
C ALA A 56 3.88 1.99 -3.07
N LYS A 57 5.05 2.48 -2.66
CA LYS A 57 6.10 2.94 -3.57
C LYS A 57 6.62 1.82 -4.47
N ALA A 58 6.87 0.63 -3.92
CA ALA A 58 7.30 -0.54 -4.70
C ALA A 58 6.25 -0.93 -5.76
N ARG A 59 4.97 -1.01 -5.37
CA ARG A 59 3.87 -1.32 -6.28
C ARG A 59 3.71 -0.29 -7.39
N MET A 60 3.91 0.99 -7.07
CA MET A 60 3.87 2.06 -8.06
C MET A 60 5.03 1.96 -9.03
N PHE A 61 6.23 1.62 -8.56
CA PHE A 61 7.40 1.39 -9.40
C PHE A 61 7.19 0.21 -10.36
N ASP A 62 6.68 -0.92 -9.87
CA ASP A 62 6.36 -2.09 -10.72
C ASP A 62 5.41 -1.70 -11.87
N ARG A 63 4.35 -0.95 -11.57
CA ARG A 63 3.40 -0.45 -12.58
C ARG A 63 4.05 0.49 -13.60
N MET A 64 4.95 1.36 -13.16
CA MET A 64 5.68 2.24 -14.08
C MET A 64 6.60 1.45 -15.01
N LEU A 65 7.26 0.41 -14.49
CA LEU A 65 8.09 -0.48 -15.32
C LEU A 65 7.25 -1.24 -16.35
N GLU A 66 6.10 -1.78 -15.94
CA GLU A 66 5.17 -2.44 -16.86
C GLU A 66 4.69 -1.49 -17.97
N LEU A 67 4.31 -0.26 -17.61
CA LEU A 67 3.93 0.76 -18.58
C LEU A 67 5.08 1.11 -19.52
N GLY A 68 6.29 1.29 -19.00
CA GLY A 68 7.48 1.61 -19.80
C GLY A 68 7.79 0.52 -20.83
N ARG A 69 7.72 -0.75 -20.44
CA ARG A 69 7.92 -1.89 -21.35
C ARG A 69 6.87 -1.93 -22.47
N GLY A 70 5.60 -1.72 -22.14
CA GLY A 70 4.54 -1.69 -23.14
C GLY A 70 4.71 -0.56 -24.16
N LEU A 71 5.26 0.59 -23.75
CA LEU A 71 5.57 1.70 -24.67
C LEU A 71 6.76 1.38 -25.59
N GLU A 72 7.78 0.67 -25.09
CA GLU A 72 8.91 0.21 -25.90
C GLU A 72 8.47 -0.80 -26.97
N GLU A 73 7.57 -1.72 -26.62
CA GLU A 73 7.00 -2.71 -27.55
C GLU A 73 6.20 -2.03 -28.68
N VAL A 74 5.28 -1.12 -28.35
CA VAL A 74 4.49 -0.38 -29.35
C VAL A 74 5.37 0.46 -30.27
N LYS A 75 6.44 1.07 -29.75
CA LYS A 75 7.39 1.84 -30.55
C LYS A 75 8.07 0.96 -31.60
N ASN A 76 8.52 -0.23 -31.21
CA ASN A 76 9.19 -1.16 -32.11
C ASN A 76 8.26 -1.65 -33.24
N ASP A 77 6.96 -1.80 -32.98
CA ASP A 77 5.97 -2.21 -33.98
C ASP A 77 5.66 -1.11 -35.03
N ILE A 78 5.90 0.16 -34.69
CA ILE A 78 5.64 1.31 -35.59
C ILE A 78 6.89 1.63 -36.46
N GLU A 79 8.08 1.30 -35.98
CA GLU A 79 9.36 1.57 -36.68
C GLU A 79 9.77 0.44 -37.66
N VAL A 80 8.97 -0.62 -37.81
CA VAL A 80 9.18 -1.77 -38.72
C VAL A 80 8.38 -1.66 -40.02
#